data_AF-A0A962CD95-F1
#
_entry.id   AF-A0A962CD95-F1
#
_cell.length_a   1.000
_cell.length_b   1.000
_cell.length_c   1.000
_cell.angle_alpha   90.00
_cell.angle_beta   90.00
_cell.angle_gamma   90.00
#
_symmetry.space_group_name_H-M   'P 1'
#
loop_
_entity.id
_entity.type
_entity.pdbx_description
1 polymer ?
#
loop_
_entity_poly.entity_id
_entity_poly.type
_entity_poly.pdbx_seq_one_letter_code
_entity_poly.pdbx_strand_id
1 'polypeptide(L)'
;MHRMDKPASAILAPACKSPVDAAAMVANCVAYHVDGKRIGDITLDEISDVLERPDTFVWVGLVEPDEALLEKLQEEFGLHDLAIEDAHNAHQRPKIEAYGDSLFIVAQTAQVVSGGIQFGETHIFVGKRYLVTVRHGA
;
A
#
# COMPACT_ATOMS: atom_id res chain seq x y z
N MET A 1 -43.62 -39.23 -14.27
CA MET A 1 -43.20 -37.85 -14.54
C MET A 1 -43.29 -37.06 -13.23
N HIS A 2 -42.21 -37.07 -12.43
CA HIS A 2 -42.02 -36.12 -11.34
C HIS A 2 -40.51 -35.93 -11.15
N ARG A 3 -40.09 -34.68 -11.23
CA ARG A 3 -38.71 -34.23 -11.42
C ARG A 3 -37.82 -34.56 -10.23
N MET A 4 -36.59 -34.96 -10.54
CA MET A 4 -35.42 -34.86 -9.67
C MET A 4 -35.19 -33.39 -9.29
N ASP A 5 -34.96 -33.11 -8.01
CA ASP A 5 -34.19 -31.93 -7.61
C ASP A 5 -33.04 -32.39 -6.71
N LYS A 6 -31.84 -32.09 -7.22
CA LYS A 6 -30.51 -32.40 -6.67
C LYS A 6 -30.14 -31.28 -5.69
N PRO A 7 -29.50 -31.57 -4.53
CA PRO A 7 -29.05 -30.48 -3.67
C PRO A 7 -27.90 -29.71 -4.34
N ALA A 8 -28.03 -28.39 -4.40
CA ALA A 8 -26.98 -27.50 -4.86
C ALA A 8 -25.84 -27.49 -3.84
N SER A 9 -24.65 -27.87 -4.29
CA SER A 9 -23.41 -27.70 -3.54
C SER A 9 -23.06 -26.21 -3.50
N ALA A 10 -23.14 -25.60 -2.32
CA ALA A 10 -22.63 -24.26 -2.10
C ALA A 10 -21.10 -24.31 -2.18
N ILE A 11 -20.54 -23.68 -3.22
CA ILE A 11 -19.12 -23.39 -3.31
C ILE A 11 -18.83 -22.34 -2.24
N LEU A 12 -18.11 -22.71 -1.17
CA LEU A 12 -17.55 -21.74 -0.24
C LEU A 12 -16.58 -20.85 -1.01
N ALA A 13 -16.90 -19.57 -1.15
CA ALA A 13 -15.91 -18.54 -1.40
C ALA A 13 -14.91 -18.52 -0.22
N PRO A 14 -13.61 -18.28 -0.44
CA PRO A 14 -12.67 -18.17 0.66
C PRO A 14 -13.06 -16.97 1.52
N ALA A 15 -13.21 -17.23 2.82
CA ALA A 15 -13.59 -16.26 3.83
C ALA A 15 -12.62 -15.06 3.84
N CYS A 16 -13.16 -13.85 4.04
CA CYS A 16 -12.39 -12.66 4.41
C CYS A 16 -11.38 -13.03 5.49
N LYS A 17 -10.10 -12.75 5.23
CA LYS A 17 -9.05 -12.92 6.22
C LYS A 17 -9.33 -11.95 7.36
N SER A 18 -9.32 -12.47 8.58
CA SER A 18 -9.40 -11.76 9.86
C SER A 18 -8.45 -10.55 9.91
N PRO A 19 -8.67 -9.55 10.79
CA PRO A 19 -7.78 -8.39 10.89
C PRO A 19 -6.42 -8.87 11.41
N VAL A 20 -5.50 -9.10 10.49
CA VAL A 20 -4.08 -9.31 10.81
C VAL A 20 -3.57 -7.95 11.25
N ASP A 21 -2.86 -7.88 12.38
CA ASP A 21 -2.44 -6.63 13.01
C ASP A 21 -1.91 -5.60 12.00
N ALA A 22 -2.51 -4.41 11.96
CA ALA A 22 -2.01 -3.28 11.15
C ALA A 22 -0.52 -3.00 11.39
N ALA A 23 -0.01 -3.31 12.59
CA ALA A 23 1.41 -3.23 12.94
C ALA A 23 2.31 -4.17 12.11
N ALA A 24 1.79 -5.28 11.60
CA ALA A 24 2.54 -6.18 10.71
C ALA A 24 2.60 -5.65 9.26
N MET A 25 1.61 -4.84 8.85
CA MET A 25 1.54 -4.26 7.50
C MET A 25 2.37 -2.99 7.37
N VAL A 26 2.62 -2.25 8.46
CA VAL A 26 3.44 -1.04 8.47
C VAL A 26 4.90 -1.39 8.78
N ALA A 27 5.74 -1.45 7.75
CA ALA A 27 7.17 -1.67 7.88
C ALA A 27 7.93 -0.42 8.37
N ASN A 28 7.48 0.78 7.99
CA ASN A 28 7.97 2.04 8.54
C ASN A 28 6.91 3.15 8.45
N CYS A 29 6.99 4.12 9.36
CA CYS A 29 6.29 5.39 9.27
C CYS A 29 7.16 6.44 9.99
N VAL A 30 7.86 7.25 9.20
CA VAL A 30 8.96 8.10 9.72
C VAL A 30 8.84 9.51 9.18
N ALA A 31 8.95 10.47 10.09
CA ALA A 31 9.08 11.88 9.76
C ALA A 31 10.55 12.28 9.61
N TYR A 32 10.81 13.09 8.60
CA TYR A 32 12.09 13.72 8.31
C TYR A 32 11.89 15.24 8.21
N HIS A 33 12.92 15.99 8.50
CA HIS A 33 13.01 17.39 8.08
C HIS A 33 13.44 17.42 6.59
N VAL A 34 13.08 18.47 5.86
CA VAL A 34 13.38 18.61 4.41
C VAL A 34 14.87 18.59 4.06
N ASP A 35 15.77 18.78 5.03
CA ASP A 35 17.22 18.60 4.87
C ASP A 35 17.69 17.14 5.00
N GLY A 36 16.76 16.19 5.12
CA GLY A 36 17.01 14.75 5.23
C GLY A 36 17.27 14.25 6.64
N LYS A 37 17.27 15.12 7.67
CA LYS A 37 17.44 14.68 9.06
C LYS A 37 16.18 13.96 9.55
N ARG A 38 16.35 12.76 10.09
CA ARG A 38 15.27 12.00 10.72
C ARG A 38 14.78 12.74 11.97
N ILE A 39 13.47 12.97 12.05
CA ILE A 39 12.80 13.52 13.23
C ILE A 39 12.46 12.37 14.19
N GLY A 40 11.84 11.31 13.68
CA GLY A 40 11.43 10.16 14.49
C GLY A 40 10.40 9.27 13.79
N ASP A 41 10.09 8.13 14.41
CA ASP A 41 8.92 7.34 14.04
C ASP A 41 7.65 8.09 14.46
N ILE A 42 6.60 7.97 13.64
CA ILE A 42 5.28 8.54 13.91
C ILE A 42 4.21 7.47 13.68
N THR A 43 3.04 7.65 14.25
CA THR A 43 1.86 6.87 13.93
C THR A 43 1.21 7.38 12.64
N LEU A 44 0.34 6.57 12.03
CA LEU A 44 -0.39 6.98 10.83
C LEU A 44 -1.31 8.18 11.11
N ASP A 45 -1.87 8.27 12.31
CA ASP A 45 -2.77 9.38 12.72
C ASP A 45 -2.02 10.71 12.94
N GLU A 46 -0.69 10.67 13.07
CA GLU A 46 0.16 11.86 13.22
C GLU A 46 0.64 12.41 11.87
N ILE A 47 0.34 11.74 10.75
CA ILE A 47 0.84 12.12 9.42
C ILE A 47 0.36 13.52 9.05
N SER A 48 -0.96 13.77 9.10
CA SER A 48 -1.53 15.08 8.79
C SER A 48 -0.92 16.19 9.64
N ASP A 49 -0.84 16.00 10.96
CA ASP A 49 -0.25 16.96 11.92
C ASP A 49 1.22 17.27 11.60
N VAL A 50 2.00 16.25 11.24
CA VAL A 50 3.40 16.42 10.82
C VAL A 50 3.49 17.20 9.51
N LEU A 51 2.59 16.94 8.55
CA LEU A 51 2.58 17.58 7.25
C LEU A 51 2.05 19.02 7.27
N GLU A 52 1.39 19.46 8.35
CA GLU A 52 1.07 20.89 8.57
C GLU A 52 2.34 21.73 8.70
N ARG A 53 3.44 21.13 9.17
CA ARG A 53 4.75 21.77 9.23
C ARG A 53 5.39 21.74 7.84
N PRO A 54 5.67 22.89 7.20
CA PRO A 54 6.11 22.93 5.80
C PRO A 54 7.52 22.39 5.58
N ASP A 55 8.30 22.23 6.66
CA ASP A 55 9.68 21.77 6.68
C ASP A 55 9.82 20.26 6.95
N THR A 56 8.73 19.50 6.83
CA THR A 56 8.72 18.05 7.06
C THR A 56 8.48 17.23 5.80
N PHE A 57 8.88 15.97 5.87
CA PHE A 57 8.66 14.95 4.86
C PHE A 57 8.32 13.63 5.56
N VAL A 58 7.33 12.89 5.07
CA VAL A 58 6.93 11.60 5.66
C VAL A 58 7.22 10.46 4.70
N TRP A 59 7.89 9.40 5.18
CA TRP A 59 7.99 8.13 4.46
C TRP A 59 7.20 7.05 5.19
N VAL A 60 6.24 6.45 4.48
CA VAL A 60 5.49 5.27 4.91
C VAL A 60 5.84 4.07 4.03
N GLY A 61 6.10 2.95 4.67
CA GLY A 61 6.48 1.70 4.05
C GLY A 61 5.51 0.62 4.48
N LEU A 62 4.81 0.04 3.53
CA LEU A 62 3.78 -0.97 3.72
C LEU A 62 4.19 -2.30 3.09
N VAL A 63 3.74 -3.39 3.70
CA VAL A 63 3.89 -4.76 3.21
C VAL A 63 2.52 -5.41 3.21
N GLU A 64 2.06 -5.80 2.03
CA GLU A 64 0.74 -6.44 1.83
C GLU A 64 -0.40 -5.75 2.62
N PRO A 65 -0.58 -4.42 2.47
CA PRO A 65 -1.61 -3.70 3.21
C PRO A 65 -3.02 -4.15 2.79
N ASP A 66 -3.95 -4.07 3.72
CA ASP A 66 -5.37 -4.23 3.43
C ASP A 66 -6.00 -2.92 2.91
N GLU A 67 -7.25 -3.03 2.50
CA GLU A 67 -8.03 -1.92 1.95
C GLU A 67 -8.20 -0.78 2.94
N ALA A 68 -8.56 -1.10 4.19
CA ALA A 68 -8.73 -0.10 5.23
C ALA A 68 -7.46 0.72 5.47
N LEU A 69 -6.27 0.10 5.38
CA LEU A 69 -5.01 0.81 5.52
C LEU A 69 -4.69 1.69 4.31
N LEU A 70 -4.99 1.24 3.09
CA LEU A 70 -4.82 2.06 1.88
C LEU A 70 -5.79 3.25 1.86
N GLU A 71 -7.05 3.06 2.25
CA GLU A 71 -8.04 4.13 2.43
C GLU A 71 -7.57 5.15 3.49
N LYS A 72 -7.02 4.69 4.62
CA LYS A 72 -6.44 5.60 5.61
C LYS A 72 -5.32 6.47 5.02
N LEU A 73 -4.42 5.89 4.23
CA LEU A 73 -3.36 6.67 3.57
C LEU A 73 -3.92 7.62 2.51
N GLN A 74 -5.02 7.25 1.87
CA GLN A 74 -5.73 8.14 0.96
C GLN A 74 -6.17 9.42 1.66
N GLU A 75 -6.77 9.29 2.85
CA GLU A 75 -7.22 10.41 3.67
C GLU A 75 -6.04 11.26 4.16
N GLU A 76 -4.99 10.64 4.72
CA GLU A 76 -3.84 11.34 5.30
C GLU A 76 -3.00 12.12 4.26
N PHE A 77 -2.90 11.62 3.02
CA PHE A 77 -2.08 12.24 1.98
C PHE A 77 -2.89 12.94 0.87
N GLY A 78 -4.22 12.79 0.88
CA GLY A 78 -5.08 13.26 -0.21
C GLY A 78 -4.80 12.55 -1.54
N LEU A 79 -4.59 11.24 -1.51
CA LEU A 79 -4.33 10.46 -2.73
C LEU A 79 -5.59 10.40 -3.61
N HIS A 80 -5.39 10.45 -4.92
CA HIS A 80 -6.48 10.37 -5.88
C HIS A 80 -7.10 8.96 -5.87
N ASP A 81 -8.43 8.85 -5.99
CA ASP A 81 -9.17 7.57 -5.94
C ASP A 81 -8.58 6.48 -6.87
N LEU A 82 -8.35 6.85 -8.14
CA LEU A 82 -7.72 5.98 -9.14
C LEU A 82 -6.34 5.44 -8.71
N ALA A 83 -5.59 6.20 -7.91
CA ALA A 83 -4.27 5.80 -7.45
C ALA A 83 -4.36 4.69 -6.38
N ILE A 84 -5.40 4.74 -5.52
CA ILE A 84 -5.72 3.67 -4.56
C ILE A 84 -6.23 2.42 -5.27
N GLU A 85 -7.16 2.59 -6.24
CA GLU A 85 -7.64 1.48 -7.07
C GLU A 85 -6.48 0.76 -7.78
N ASP A 86 -5.51 1.51 -8.29
CA ASP A 86 -4.31 0.96 -8.90
C ASP A 86 -3.42 0.20 -7.91
N ALA A 87 -3.29 0.68 -6.67
CA ALA A 87 -2.53 -0.02 -5.63
C ALA A 87 -3.19 -1.32 -5.16
N HIS A 88 -4.53 -1.42 -5.22
CA HIS A 88 -5.25 -2.68 -5.00
C HIS A 88 -4.96 -3.73 -6.06
N ASN A 89 -4.79 -3.29 -7.30
CA ASN A 89 -4.59 -4.16 -8.44
C ASN A 89 -3.11 -4.55 -8.56
N ALA A 90 -2.70 -5.57 -7.81
CA ALA A 90 -1.38 -6.17 -7.96
C ALA A 90 -1.19 -6.81 -9.36
N HIS A 91 0.06 -6.99 -9.79
CA HIS A 91 0.52 -7.55 -11.08
C HIS A 91 0.45 -6.59 -12.27
N GLN A 92 0.61 -5.29 -12.04
CA GLN A 92 0.72 -4.34 -13.13
C GLN A 92 2.09 -4.42 -13.83
N ARG A 93 2.14 -4.04 -15.11
CA ARG A 93 3.42 -3.81 -15.77
C ARG A 93 4.09 -2.57 -15.14
N PRO A 94 5.43 -2.51 -15.05
CA PRO A 94 6.11 -1.31 -14.62
C PRO A 94 5.63 -0.08 -15.40
N LYS A 95 5.21 0.94 -14.67
CA LYS A 95 4.63 2.17 -15.22
C LYS A 95 4.91 3.37 -14.33
N ILE A 96 4.75 4.55 -14.89
CA ILE A 96 4.74 5.83 -14.18
C ILE A 96 3.52 6.60 -14.66
N GLU A 97 2.69 7.04 -13.72
CA GLU A 97 1.48 7.83 -13.97
C GLU A 97 1.47 9.03 -13.04
N ALA A 98 0.89 10.14 -13.51
CA ALA A 98 0.73 11.36 -12.73
C ALA A 98 -0.74 11.55 -12.34
N TYR A 99 -0.98 11.74 -11.05
CA TYR A 99 -2.29 11.98 -10.47
C TYR A 99 -2.27 13.30 -9.68
N GLY A 100 -2.74 14.37 -10.32
CA GLY A 100 -2.70 15.72 -9.74
C GLY A 100 -1.27 16.14 -9.41
N ASP A 101 -0.98 16.31 -8.12
CA ASP A 101 0.32 16.71 -7.58
C ASP A 101 1.21 15.52 -7.15
N SER A 102 0.80 14.29 -7.46
CA SER A 102 1.48 13.06 -7.07
C SER A 102 1.84 12.18 -8.27
N LEU A 103 2.88 11.37 -8.11
CA LEU A 103 3.24 10.31 -9.05
C LEU A 103 2.89 8.96 -8.46
N PHE A 104 2.35 8.07 -9.29
CA PHE A 104 2.23 6.65 -9.01
C PHE A 104 3.20 5.87 -9.89
N ILE A 105 4.02 5.04 -9.27
CA ILE A 105 5.06 4.26 -9.94
C ILE A 105 4.89 2.79 -9.56
N VAL A 106 4.90 1.91 -10.57
CA VAL A 106 4.97 0.46 -10.37
C VAL A 106 6.37 0.00 -10.76
N ALA A 107 7.09 -0.62 -9.82
CA ALA A 107 8.39 -1.23 -10.06
C ALA A 107 8.32 -2.73 -9.75
N GLN A 108 9.02 -3.54 -10.55
CA GLN A 108 9.19 -4.98 -10.27
C GLN A 108 10.43 -5.17 -9.37
N THR A 109 10.29 -5.93 -8.30
CA THR A 109 11.38 -6.30 -7.39
C THR A 109 11.80 -7.74 -7.64
N ALA A 110 13.08 -8.02 -7.42
CA ALA A 110 13.63 -9.37 -7.53
C ALA A 110 14.62 -9.60 -6.38
N GLN A 111 14.43 -10.68 -5.65
CA GLN A 111 15.28 -11.10 -4.54
C GLN A 111 15.79 -12.52 -4.76
N VAL A 112 17.07 -12.77 -4.48
CA VAL A 112 17.60 -14.14 -4.42
C VAL A 112 17.29 -14.73 -3.04
N VAL A 113 16.48 -15.79 -3.02
CA VAL A 113 16.08 -16.52 -1.80
C VAL A 113 16.33 -18.01 -2.02
N SER A 114 17.15 -18.62 -1.16
CA SER A 114 17.47 -20.06 -1.20
C SER A 114 17.93 -20.58 -2.57
N GLY A 115 18.66 -19.75 -3.32
CA GLY A 115 19.18 -20.10 -4.65
C GLY A 115 18.18 -19.93 -5.81
N GLY A 116 16.95 -19.48 -5.54
CA GLY A 116 15.97 -19.07 -6.56
C GLY A 116 15.77 -17.56 -6.57
N ILE A 117 15.21 -17.03 -7.66
CA ILE A 117 14.75 -15.63 -7.74
C ILE A 117 13.27 -15.60 -7.37
N GLN A 118 12.93 -14.83 -6.35
CA GLN A 118 11.56 -14.46 -6.03
C GLN A 118 11.30 -13.06 -6.60
N PHE A 119 10.18 -12.90 -7.29
CA PHE A 119 9.74 -11.63 -7.81
C PHE A 119 8.67 -11.04 -6.90
N GLY A 120 8.63 -9.72 -6.85
CA GLY A 120 7.59 -8.95 -6.23
C GLY A 120 7.35 -7.68 -7.04
N GLU A 121 6.55 -6.80 -6.47
CA GLU A 121 6.36 -5.47 -6.99
C GLU A 121 6.28 -4.46 -5.86
N THR A 122 6.75 -3.26 -6.15
CA THR A 122 6.65 -2.11 -5.25
C THR A 122 5.88 -1.01 -5.96
N HIS A 123 4.72 -0.69 -5.40
CA HIS A 123 3.95 0.48 -5.77
C HIS A 123 4.47 1.67 -4.96
N ILE A 124 4.66 2.81 -5.61
CA ILE A 124 5.25 3.99 -5.02
C ILE A 124 4.39 5.20 -5.32
N PHE A 125 3.88 5.83 -4.27
CA PHE A 125 3.29 7.17 -4.36
C PHE A 125 4.33 8.19 -3.93
N VAL A 126 4.57 9.18 -4.79
CA VAL A 126 5.50 10.27 -4.50
C VAL A 126 4.77 11.60 -4.63
N GLY A 127 4.69 12.33 -3.53
CA GLY A 127 4.18 13.71 -3.51
C GLY A 127 5.27 14.70 -3.10
N LYS A 128 4.89 15.98 -2.99
CA LYS A 128 5.83 17.06 -2.64
C LYS A 128 6.53 16.87 -1.29
N ARG A 129 5.86 16.24 -0.32
CA ARG A 129 6.35 16.07 1.06
C ARG A 129 6.15 14.64 1.59
N TYR A 130 5.93 13.67 0.71
CA TYR A 130 5.78 12.29 1.15
C TYR A 130 6.26 11.27 0.14
N LEU A 131 6.59 10.10 0.67
CA LEU A 131 6.82 8.86 -0.05
C LEU A 131 5.99 7.76 0.61
N VAL A 132 5.16 7.06 -0.16
CA VAL A 132 4.51 5.84 0.28
C VAL A 132 4.99 4.70 -0.60
N THR A 133 5.55 3.66 0.00
CA THR A 133 5.95 2.44 -0.72
C THR A 133 5.10 1.27 -0.25
N VAL A 134 4.43 0.59 -1.17
CA VAL A 134 3.65 -0.62 -0.89
C VAL A 134 4.32 -1.79 -1.55
N ARG A 135 4.71 -2.81 -0.77
CA ARG A 135 5.35 -4.02 -1.27
C ARG A 135 4.35 -5.17 -1.33
N HIS A 136 4.27 -5.79 -2.51
CA HIS A 136 3.58 -7.06 -2.74
C HIS A 136 4.60 -8.12 -3.13
N GLY A 137 4.57 -9.29 -2.47
CA GLY A 137 5.55 -10.35 -2.66
C GLY A 137 6.93 -10.04 -2.08
N ALA A 138 7.99 -10.40 -2.82
CA ALA A 138 9.39 -10.38 -2.37
C ALA A 138 10.02 -8.97 -2.37
#